data_AF-A0A7Y1TX21-F1
#
_entry.id   AF-A0A7Y1TX21-F1
#
_cell.length_a   1.000
_cell.length_b   1.000
_cell.length_c   1.000
_cell.angle_alpha   90.00
_cell.angle_beta   90.00
_cell.angle_gamma   90.00
#
_symmetry.space_group_name_H-M   'P 1'
#
loop_
_entity.id
_entity.type
_entity.pdbx_description
1 polymer ?
#
loop_
_entity_poly.entity_id
_entity_poly.type
_entity_poly.pdbx_seq_one_letter_code
_entity_poly.pdbx_strand_id
1 'polypeptide(L)'
;MDFDSTAWQHIDALQIGRQSIKLLVTALIGKIRKTILILGVVIAVLAVSILPTILVNNDPAAEKNAATLNRGLIGDAESLDPHEFSTKQAGDVLRDIGEGLVTYSADGKLASVVA
;
A
#
# COMPACT_ATOMS: atom_id res chain seq x y z
N MET A 1 -19.14 -15.00 81.35
CA MET A 1 -19.26 -13.85 80.43
C MET A 1 -18.81 -14.37 79.07
N ASP A 2 -19.71 -15.05 78.36
CA ASP A 2 -19.43 -15.61 77.04
C ASP A 2 -19.53 -14.47 76.04
N PHE A 3 -18.37 -13.94 75.65
CA PHE A 3 -18.29 -13.04 74.52
C PHE A 3 -18.66 -13.82 73.25
N ASP A 4 -19.67 -13.30 72.58
CA ASP A 4 -20.30 -13.81 71.37
C ASP A 4 -19.28 -14.15 70.27
N SER A 5 -18.87 -15.42 70.22
CA SER A 5 -17.93 -15.95 69.21
C SER A 5 -18.49 -15.87 67.79
N THR A 6 -19.81 -15.74 67.63
CA THR A 6 -20.47 -15.65 66.33
C THR A 6 -20.32 -14.26 65.71
N ALA A 7 -20.31 -13.21 66.54
CA ALA A 7 -20.09 -11.83 66.09
C ALA A 7 -18.70 -11.63 65.45
N TRP A 8 -17.66 -12.24 66.01
CA TRP A 8 -16.30 -12.16 65.46
C TRP A 8 -16.16 -12.91 64.13
N GLN A 9 -16.79 -14.08 64.00
CA GLN A 9 -16.82 -14.84 62.75
C GLN A 9 -17.56 -14.08 61.63
N HIS A 10 -18.61 -13.33 61.95
CA HIS A 10 -19.32 -12.49 60.98
C HIS A 10 -18.49 -11.28 60.51
N ILE A 11 -17.69 -10.67 61.40
CA ILE A 11 -16.82 -9.53 61.06
C ILE A 11 -15.69 -9.98 60.11
N ASP A 12 -15.09 -11.14 60.37
CA ASP A 12 -14.02 -11.68 59.53
C ASP A 12 -14.51 -12.06 58.13
N ALA A 13 -15.70 -12.66 58.03
CA ALA A 13 -16.32 -12.98 56.75
C ALA A 13 -16.63 -11.72 55.90
N LEU A 14 -17.08 -10.63 56.55
CA LEU A 14 -17.33 -9.34 55.91
C LEU A 14 -16.03 -8.67 55.41
N GLN A 15 -14.93 -8.78 56.16
CA GLN A 15 -13.65 -8.27 55.72
C GLN A 15 -13.09 -9.05 54.53
N ILE A 16 -13.17 -10.38 54.56
CA ILE A 16 -12.74 -11.25 53.45
C ILE A 16 -13.54 -10.96 52.18
N GLY A 17 -14.86 -10.77 52.29
CA GLY A 17 -15.72 -10.39 51.17
C GLY A 17 -15.34 -9.03 50.56
N ARG A 18 -15.06 -8.02 51.41
CA ARG A 18 -14.63 -6.68 50.94
C ARG A 18 -13.27 -6.70 50.24
N GLN A 19 -12.31 -7.49 50.73
CA GLN A 19 -10.99 -7.61 50.09
C GLN A 19 -11.07 -8.33 48.73
N SER A 20 -11.90 -9.37 48.66
CA SER A 20 -12.14 -10.13 47.42
C SER A 20 -12.76 -9.25 46.33
N ILE A 21 -13.72 -8.38 46.68
CA ILE A 21 -14.34 -7.44 45.74
C ILE A 21 -13.32 -6.42 45.23
N LYS A 22 -12.46 -5.86 46.09
CA LYS A 22 -11.42 -4.89 45.69
C LYS A 22 -10.45 -5.52 44.69
N LEU A 23 -9.98 -6.73 44.96
CA LEU A 23 -9.09 -7.47 44.04
C LEU A 23 -9.73 -7.71 42.68
N LEU A 24 -11.01 -8.09 42.65
CA LEU A 24 -11.75 -8.33 41.41
C LEU A 24 -11.91 -7.04 40.59
N VAL A 25 -12.24 -5.92 41.25
CA VAL A 25 -12.39 -4.61 40.61
C VAL A 25 -11.07 -4.12 40.04
N THR A 26 -9.97 -4.20 40.80
CA THR A 26 -8.64 -3.76 40.32
C THR A 26 -8.16 -4.61 39.14
N ALA A 27 -8.38 -5.93 39.18
CA ALA A 27 -8.04 -6.83 38.09
C ALA A 27 -8.86 -6.55 36.81
N LEU A 28 -10.15 -6.24 36.95
CA LEU A 28 -11.02 -5.90 35.82
C LEU A 28 -10.60 -4.58 35.16
N ILE A 29 -10.33 -3.55 35.96
CA ILE A 29 -9.84 -2.25 35.47
C ILE A 29 -8.51 -2.41 34.74
N GLY A 30 -7.61 -3.25 35.25
CA GLY A 30 -6.34 -3.57 34.60
C GLY A 30 -6.53 -4.23 33.23
N LYS A 31 -7.43 -5.21 33.12
CA LYS A 31 -7.77 -5.88 31.85
C LYS A 31 -8.34 -4.90 30.83
N ILE A 32 -9.30 -4.07 31.23
CA ILE A 32 -9.94 -3.08 30.34
C ILE A 32 -8.92 -2.07 29.80
N ARG A 33 -8.06 -1.52 30.68
CA ARG A 33 -6.99 -0.59 30.27
C ARG A 33 -6.03 -1.22 29.27
N LYS A 34 -5.62 -2.48 29.51
CA LYS A 34 -4.71 -3.20 28.61
C LYS A 34 -5.34 -3.41 27.23
N THR A 35 -6.62 -3.77 27.17
CA THR A 35 -7.34 -3.95 25.89
C THR A 35 -7.46 -2.65 25.11
N ILE A 36 -7.79 -1.53 25.77
CA ILE A 36 -7.88 -0.22 25.12
C ILE A 36 -6.53 0.22 24.54
N LEU A 37 -5.44 0.02 25.29
CA LEU A 37 -4.10 0.33 24.81
C LEU A 37 -3.70 -0.50 23.59
N ILE A 38 -3.97 -1.81 23.62
CA ILE A 38 -3.67 -2.71 22.49
C ILE A 38 -4.48 -2.29 21.25
N LEU A 39 -5.78 -2.01 21.41
CA LEU A 39 -6.63 -1.58 20.30
C LEU A 39 -6.12 -0.27 19.67
N GLY A 40 -5.73 0.70 20.49
CA GLY A 40 -5.16 1.96 20.01
C GLY A 40 -3.87 1.76 19.21
N VAL A 41 -2.98 0.87 19.67
CA VAL A 41 -1.74 0.54 18.95
C VAL A 41 -2.04 -0.13 17.60
N VAL A 42 -2.98 -1.08 17.56
CA VAL A 42 -3.37 -1.75 16.31
C VAL A 42 -3.91 -0.76 15.28
N ILE A 43 -4.77 0.17 15.71
CA ILE A 43 -5.32 1.20 14.83
C ILE A 43 -4.22 2.12 14.31
N ALA A 44 -3.27 2.54 15.17
CA ALA A 44 -2.15 3.38 14.76
C ALA A 44 -1.24 2.69 13.74
N VAL A 45 -0.93 1.40 13.95
CA VAL A 45 -0.12 0.60 13.01
C VAL A 45 -0.82 0.47 11.66
N LEU A 46 -2.13 0.17 11.67
CA LEU A 46 -2.92 0.08 10.44
C LEU A 46 -2.96 1.42 9.70
N ALA A 47 -3.21 2.53 10.41
CA ALA A 47 -3.20 3.87 9.81
C ALA A 47 -1.85 4.18 9.15
N VAL A 48 -0.73 3.94 9.82
CA VAL A 48 0.62 4.19 9.28
C VAL A 48 0.91 3.33 8.05
N SER A 49 0.44 2.07 8.02
CA SER A 49 0.65 1.19 6.87
C SER A 49 -0.22 1.53 5.66
N ILE A 50 -1.45 2.02 5.87
CA ILE A 50 -2.44 2.20 4.80
C ILE A 50 -2.39 3.62 4.20
N LEU A 51 -2.13 4.65 5.01
CA LEU A 51 -2.07 6.06 4.58
C LEU A 51 -1.14 6.33 3.38
N PRO A 52 0.11 5.79 3.32
CA PRO A 52 0.99 6.06 2.19
C PRO A 52 0.41 5.51 0.87
N THR A 53 -0.26 4.37 0.91
CA THR A 53 -0.92 3.76 -0.27
C THR A 53 -2.11 4.55 -0.80
N ILE A 54 -2.82 5.28 0.07
CA ILE A 54 -3.98 6.10 -0.32
C ILE A 54 -3.53 7.48 -0.81
N LEU A 55 -2.40 8.00 -0.30
CA LEU A 55 -1.88 9.32 -0.64
C LEU A 55 -0.92 9.31 -1.85
N VAL A 56 -0.36 8.15 -2.21
CA VAL A 56 0.34 7.96 -3.48
C VAL A 56 -0.70 7.90 -4.60
N ASN A 57 -0.94 9.08 -5.17
CA ASN A 57 -1.81 9.38 -6.30
C ASN A 57 -1.86 8.26 -7.35
N ASN A 58 -2.95 7.50 -7.37
CA ASN A 58 -3.44 6.88 -8.60
C ASN A 58 -4.17 7.97 -9.39
N ASP A 59 -3.43 8.91 -9.97
CA ASP A 59 -4.02 9.78 -10.98
C ASP A 59 -4.19 8.94 -12.26
N PRO A 60 -5.41 8.52 -12.64
CA PRO A 60 -5.61 7.75 -13.86
C PRO A 60 -5.21 8.55 -15.11
N ALA A 61 -5.07 9.88 -15.01
CA ALA A 61 -4.53 10.69 -16.09
C ALA A 61 -2.99 10.55 -16.23
N ALA A 62 -2.25 10.24 -15.15
CA ALA A 62 -0.81 10.03 -15.22
C ALA A 62 -0.47 8.77 -16.03
N GLU A 63 -1.25 7.69 -15.88
CA GLU A 63 -1.09 6.47 -16.67
C GLU A 63 -1.49 6.69 -18.14
N LYS A 64 -2.56 7.47 -18.40
CA LYS A 64 -2.98 7.82 -19.76
C LYS A 64 -1.96 8.70 -20.50
N ASN A 65 -1.27 9.60 -19.78
CA ASN A 65 -0.20 10.42 -20.33
C ASN A 65 1.10 9.64 -20.53
N ALA A 66 1.32 8.53 -19.80
CA ALA A 66 2.49 7.67 -20.00
C ALA A 66 2.51 6.97 -21.36
N ALA A 67 1.34 6.79 -22.00
CA ALA A 67 1.23 6.18 -23.32
C ALA A 67 1.51 7.14 -24.49
N THR A 68 1.57 8.45 -24.25
CA THR A 68 1.82 9.45 -25.30
C THR A 68 3.23 10.01 -25.19
N LEU A 69 4.06 9.79 -26.20
CA LEU A 69 5.40 10.38 -26.28
C LEU A 69 5.42 11.52 -27.31
N ASN A 70 5.69 12.75 -26.86
CA ASN A 70 5.97 13.87 -27.75
C ASN A 70 7.47 13.89 -28.11
N ARG A 71 7.81 13.43 -29.32
CA ARG A 71 9.19 13.33 -29.81
C ARG A 71 9.46 14.39 -30.88
N GLY A 72 10.47 15.23 -30.65
CA GLY A 72 10.99 16.14 -31.69
C GLY A 72 11.91 15.41 -32.67
N LEU A 73 11.82 15.76 -33.94
CA LEU A 73 12.80 15.39 -34.97
C LEU A 73 13.64 16.63 -35.32
N ILE A 74 14.91 16.43 -35.71
CA ILE A 74 15.84 17.52 -36.04
C ILE A 74 15.37 18.31 -37.29
N GLY A 75 14.53 17.69 -38.13
CA GLY A 75 13.88 18.31 -39.27
C GLY A 75 12.73 17.43 -39.76
N ASP A 76 11.99 17.93 -40.74
CA ASP A 76 10.88 17.20 -41.35
C ASP A 76 11.37 15.95 -42.09
N ALA A 77 10.54 14.91 -42.11
CA ALA A 77 10.77 13.74 -42.95
C ALA A 77 10.60 14.13 -44.43
N GLU A 78 11.55 13.75 -45.27
CA GLU A 78 11.53 14.07 -46.70
C GLU A 78 10.40 13.34 -47.45
N SER A 79 10.03 12.16 -46.98
CA SER A 79 9.06 11.27 -47.60
C SER A 79 8.60 10.20 -46.60
N LEU A 80 7.38 9.70 -46.78
CA LEU A 80 6.82 8.57 -46.03
C LEU A 80 6.56 7.36 -46.94
N ASP A 81 7.09 7.36 -48.16
CA ASP A 81 7.11 6.19 -49.03
C ASP A 81 8.33 5.32 -48.65
N PRO A 82 8.13 4.05 -48.23
CA PRO A 82 9.23 3.15 -47.88
C PRO A 82 10.26 2.92 -49.01
N HIS A 83 9.90 3.21 -50.26
CA HIS A 83 10.82 3.07 -51.39
C HIS A 83 11.56 4.37 -51.75
N GLU A 84 11.15 5.50 -51.18
CA GLU A 84 11.66 6.83 -51.52
C GLU A 84 12.05 7.59 -50.25
N PHE A 85 12.95 7.02 -49.43
CA PHE A 85 13.55 7.72 -48.28
C PHE A 85 15.06 7.44 -48.20
N SER A 86 15.81 8.39 -47.63
CA SER A 86 17.25 8.26 -47.45
C SER A 86 17.78 8.88 -46.16
N THR A 87 17.00 9.72 -45.49
CA THR A 87 17.40 10.36 -44.25
C THR A 87 17.01 9.52 -43.03
N LYS A 88 17.62 9.86 -41.89
CA LYS A 88 17.33 9.20 -40.61
C LYS A 88 15.96 9.60 -40.07
N GLN A 89 15.53 10.84 -40.33
CA GLN A 89 14.26 11.38 -39.85
C GLN A 89 13.08 10.60 -40.44
N ALA A 90 13.10 10.35 -41.76
CA ALA A 90 12.11 9.51 -42.41
C ALA A 90 12.19 8.06 -41.93
N GLY A 91 13.40 7.51 -41.77
CA GLY A 91 13.60 6.15 -41.24
C GLY A 91 13.04 5.95 -39.83
N ASP A 92 13.22 6.93 -38.93
CA ASP A 92 12.71 6.89 -37.56
C ASP A 92 11.17 6.90 -37.52
N VAL A 93 10.52 7.61 -38.43
CA VAL A 93 9.06 7.62 -38.56
C VAL A 93 8.57 6.32 -39.20
N LEU A 94 9.20 5.89 -40.31
CA LEU A 94 8.84 4.68 -41.05
C LEU A 94 8.96 3.42 -40.18
N ARG A 95 9.93 3.35 -39.25
CA ARG A 95 10.04 2.25 -38.29
C ARG A 95 8.83 2.17 -37.34
N ASP A 96 8.23 3.30 -37.02
CA ASP A 96 7.13 3.35 -36.06
C ASP A 96 5.75 3.09 -36.74
N ILE A 97 5.66 3.24 -38.06
CA ILE A 97 4.43 3.00 -38.84
C ILE A 97 4.47 1.74 -39.72
N GLY A 98 5.66 1.26 -40.06
CA GLY A 98 5.89 0.10 -40.93
C GLY A 98 6.63 -1.01 -40.19
N GLU A 99 6.24 -2.24 -40.46
CA GLU A 99 6.87 -3.43 -39.90
C GLU A 99 7.46 -4.30 -41.02
N GLY A 100 8.74 -4.64 -40.90
CA GLY A 100 9.41 -5.61 -41.77
C GLY A 100 9.28 -7.04 -41.24
N LEU A 101 9.91 -8.00 -41.92
CA LEU A 101 9.96 -9.39 -41.45
C LEU A 101 10.67 -9.52 -40.08
N VAL A 102 11.69 -8.68 -39.88
CA VAL A 102 12.51 -8.62 -38.67
C VAL A 102 12.68 -7.16 -38.23
N THR A 103 12.93 -6.95 -36.94
CA THR A 103 13.26 -5.64 -36.36
C THR A 103 14.42 -5.75 -35.38
N TYR A 104 14.88 -4.62 -34.86
CA TYR A 104 15.81 -4.57 -33.74
C TYR A 104 15.06 -4.40 -32.42
N SER A 105 15.39 -5.24 -31.43
CA SER A 105 14.93 -5.08 -30.05
C SER A 105 15.58 -3.86 -29.37
N ALA A 106 15.10 -3.49 -28.18
CA ALA A 106 15.63 -2.37 -27.42
C ALA A 106 17.13 -2.51 -27.06
N ASP A 107 17.63 -3.75 -26.95
CA ASP A 107 19.05 -4.07 -26.76
C ASP A 107 19.83 -4.24 -28.08
N GLY A 108 19.21 -3.94 -29.22
CA GLY A 108 19.85 -3.94 -30.54
C GLY A 108 20.02 -5.32 -31.18
N LYS A 109 19.31 -6.34 -30.70
CA LYS A 109 19.34 -7.68 -31.30
C LYS A 109 18.27 -7.81 -32.38
N LEU A 110 18.53 -8.62 -33.41
CA LEU A 110 17.53 -8.94 -34.41
C LEU A 110 16.43 -9.84 -33.82
N ALA A 111 15.18 -9.48 -34.07
CA ALA A 111 13.98 -10.19 -33.61
C ALA A 111 13.00 -10.39 -34.77
N SER A 112 12.24 -11.50 -34.75
CA SER A 112 11.12 -11.73 -35.69
C SER A 112 9.96 -10.79 -35.36
N VAL A 113 9.25 -10.33 -36.39
CA VAL A 113 8.04 -9.50 -36.24
C VAL A 113 6.86 -10.12 -36.98
N VAL A 114 6.97 -10.27 -38.30
CA VAL A 114 5.86 -10.72 -39.16
C VAL A 114 5.95 -12.21 -39.54
N ALA A 115 7.10 -12.85 -39.31
CA ALA A 115 7.37 -14.25 -39.66
C ALA A 115 7.11 -15.24 -38.51
#